data_AF-A0ABD4PJW6-F1
#
_entry.id   AF-A0ABD4PJW6-F1
#
_cell.length_a   1.000
_cell.length_b   1.000
_cell.length_c   1.000
_cell.angle_alpha   90.00
_cell.angle_beta   90.00
_cell.angle_gamma   90.00
#
_symmetry.space_group_name_H-M   'P 1'
#
loop_
_entity.id
_entity.type
_entity.pdbx_description
1 polymer ?
#
loop_
_entity_poly.entity_id
_entity_poly.type
_entity_poly.pdbx_seq_one_letter_code
_entity_poly.pdbx_strand_id
1 'polypeptide(L)' 'DSNATRTTDAFLETECVENVATTEIIKATEESNGHRVSLPLSVFNPQDYHPLLITVSGKNVN' A
#
# COMPACT_ATOMS: atom_id res chain seq x y z
N ASP A 1 -8.00 15.76 8.63
CA ASP A 1 -6.55 15.81 8.49
C ASP A 1 -5.91 16.09 9.85
N SER A 2 -5.06 15.20 10.34
CA SER A 2 -4.45 15.27 11.68
C SER A 2 -3.20 14.41 11.75
N ASN A 3 -2.31 14.67 12.70
CA ASN A 3 -1.10 13.85 12.90
C ASN A 3 -1.42 12.38 13.20
N ALA A 4 -2.54 12.11 13.86
CA ALA A 4 -2.97 10.74 14.17
C ALA A 4 -3.48 9.98 12.93
N THR A 5 -3.82 10.68 11.85
CA THR A 5 -4.29 10.12 10.58
C THR A 5 -3.26 10.29 9.47
N ARG A 6 -1.97 10.39 9.81
CA ARG A 6 -0.87 10.52 8.83
C ARG A 6 -0.78 9.31 7.89
N THR A 7 -1.22 8.14 8.36
CA THR A 7 -1.29 6.91 7.58
C THR A 7 -2.69 6.32 7.65
N THR A 8 -3.06 5.59 6.61
CA THR A 8 -4.30 4.82 6.54
C THR A 8 -3.98 3.49 5.84
N ASP A 9 -4.62 2.41 6.28
CA ASP A 9 -4.48 1.09 5.68
C ASP A 9 -5.66 0.83 4.73
N ALA A 10 -5.39 0.20 3.59
CA ALA A 10 -6.38 -0.16 2.59
C ALA A 10 -6.17 -1.60 2.13
N PHE A 11 -7.24 -2.23 1.62
CA PHE A 11 -7.24 -3.63 1.18
C PHE A 11 -7.68 -3.74 -0.28
N LEU A 12 -7.09 -4.68 -1.02
CA LEU A 12 -7.50 -5.06 -2.36
C LEU A 12 -8.01 -6.50 -2.33
N GLU A 13 -9.33 -6.68 -2.52
CA GLU A 13 -9.96 -7.99 -2.53
C GLU A 13 -10.08 -8.52 -3.96
N THR A 14 -9.58 -9.73 -4.17
CA THR A 14 -9.65 -10.50 -5.40
C THR A 14 -9.58 -11.99 -5.04
N GLU A 15 -9.94 -12.88 -5.96
CA GLU A 15 -9.59 -14.30 -5.81
C GLU A 15 -8.08 -14.40 -5.55
N CYS A 16 -7.67 -15.37 -4.71
CA CYS A 16 -6.26 -15.60 -4.41
C CYS A 16 -5.55 -16.12 -5.67
N VAL A 17 -5.07 -15.18 -6.49
CA VAL A 17 -4.30 -15.48 -7.70
C VAL A 17 -2.86 -15.77 -7.29
N GLU A 18 -2.45 -17.03 -7.41
CA GLU A 18 -1.18 -17.59 -6.89
C GLU A 18 0.11 -16.92 -7.39
N ASN A 19 0.05 -16.13 -8.47
CA ASN A 19 1.24 -15.63 -9.16
C ASN A 19 1.34 -14.10 -9.23
N VAL A 20 0.69 -13.38 -8.32
CA VAL A 20 0.82 -11.92 -8.25
C VAL A 20 2.20 -11.55 -7.69
N ALA A 21 3.07 -11.03 -8.55
CA ALA A 21 4.42 -10.60 -8.18
C ALA A 21 4.55 -9.09 -7.95
N THR A 22 3.78 -8.28 -8.70
CA THR A 22 3.79 -6.81 -8.64
C THR A 22 2.37 -6.27 -8.87
N THR A 23 2.17 -4.98 -8.57
CA THR A 23 0.95 -4.23 -8.86
C THR A 23 1.32 -2.86 -9.42
N GLU A 24 0.46 -2.28 -10.27
CA GLU A 24 0.69 -0.98 -10.89
C GLU A 24 -0.51 -0.06 -10.67
N ILE A 25 -0.25 1.17 -10.24
CA ILE A 25 -1.29 2.20 -10.10
C ILE A 25 -1.53 2.84 -11.47
N ILE A 26 -2.60 2.45 -12.16
CA ILE A 26 -2.95 2.99 -13.48
C ILE A 26 -3.93 4.17 -13.42
N LYS A 27 -4.59 4.38 -12.27
CA LYS A 27 -5.58 5.45 -12.05
C LYS A 27 -5.74 5.72 -10.56
N ALA A 28 -5.95 6.97 -10.21
CA ALA A 28 -6.36 7.38 -8.87
C ALA A 28 -7.48 8.41 -8.94
N THR A 29 -8.39 8.36 -7.97
CA THR A 29 -9.52 9.29 -7.87
C THR A 29 -9.70 9.67 -6.41
N GLU A 30 -9.73 10.97 -6.14
CA GLU A 30 -10.02 11.53 -4.82
C GLU A 30 -11.50 11.91 -4.74
N GLU A 31 -12.15 11.59 -3.62
CA GLU A 31 -13.42 12.21 -3.26
C GLU A 31 -13.13 13.49 -2.46
N SER A 32 -13.43 14.64 -3.05
CA SER A 32 -13.18 15.95 -2.44
C SER A 32 -14.45 16.78 -2.52
N ASN A 33 -14.97 17.19 -1.36
CA ASN A 33 -16.23 17.94 -1.23
C ASN A 33 -17.43 17.29 -1.93
N GLY A 34 -17.52 15.96 -1.91
CA GLY A 34 -18.59 15.21 -2.59
C GLY A 34 -18.43 15.08 -4.11
N HIS A 35 -17.29 15.52 -4.68
CA HIS A 35 -16.96 15.37 -6.09
C HIS A 35 -15.83 14.37 -6.30
N ARG A 36 -15.88 13.63 -7.42
CA ARG A 36 -14.80 12.74 -7.85
C ARG A 36 -13.80 13.53 -8.69
N VAL A 37 -12.56 13.62 -8.23
CA VAL A 37 -11.48 14.36 -8.90
C VAL A 37 -10.37 13.38 -9.30
N SER A 38 -9.85 13.50 -10.51
CA SER A 38 -8.71 12.70 -10.95
C SER A 38 -7.46 13.11 -10.17
N LEU A 39 -6.85 12.18 -9.45
CA LEU A 39 -5.62 12.43 -8.70
C LEU A 39 -4.39 12.14 -9.59
N PRO A 40 -3.42 13.06 -9.71
CA PRO A 40 -2.19 12.80 -10.47
C PRO A 40 -1.37 11.65 -9.88
N LEU A 41 -0.91 10.73 -10.72
CA LEU A 41 -0.13 9.57 -10.29
C LEU A 41 1.26 9.94 -9.72
N SER A 42 1.78 11.12 -10.07
CA SER A 42 3.06 11.63 -9.58
C SER A 42 3.09 11.91 -8.07
N VAL A 43 1.95 11.84 -7.38
CA VAL A 43 1.85 12.01 -5.92
C VAL A 43 2.30 10.75 -5.17
N PHE A 44 2.22 9.58 -5.79
CA PHE A 44 2.60 8.33 -5.16
C PHE A 44 4.12 8.15 -5.15
N ASN A 45 4.64 7.65 -4.02
CA ASN A 45 6.01 7.16 -3.89
C ASN A 45 5.97 5.65 -3.60
N PRO A 46 5.78 4.81 -4.63
CA PRO A 46 5.59 3.37 -4.45
C PRO A 46 6.86 2.70 -3.93
N GLN A 47 6.69 1.57 -3.23
CA GLN A 47 7.80 0.64 -2.99
C GLN A 47 8.03 -0.18 -4.26
N ASP A 48 8.85 0.33 -5.18
CA ASP A 48 9.16 -0.24 -6.49
C ASP A 48 10.39 -1.17 -6.48
N TYR A 49 10.81 -1.62 -5.29
CA TYR A 49 11.96 -2.51 -5.08
C TYR A 49 11.56 -3.74 -4.28
N HIS A 50 12.33 -4.83 -4.45
CA HIS A 50 12.16 -6.07 -3.68
C HIS A 50 12.98 -6.01 -2.38
N PRO A 51 12.36 -5.86 -1.19
CA PRO A 51 13.10 -5.83 0.07
C PRO A 51 13.62 -7.21 0.46
N LEU A 52 14.70 -7.24 1.23
CA LEU A 52 15.16 -8.46 1.89
C LEU A 52 14.20 -8.82 3.04
N LEU A 53 13.85 -10.09 3.16
CA LEU A 53 13.10 -10.60 4.30
C LEU A 53 13.98 -10.55 5.56
N ILE A 54 13.49 -9.92 6.62
CA ILE A 54 14.16 -9.89 7.92
C ILE A 54 13.51 -10.93 8.83
N THR A 55 14.31 -11.86 9.35
CA THR A 55 13.88 -12.89 10.30
C THR A 55 14.63 -12.73 11.62
N VAL A 56 13.94 -12.95 12.75
CA VAL A 56 14.54 -12.91 14.09
C VAL A 56 14.69 -14.34 14.61
N SER A 57 15.91 -14.72 15.00
CA SER A 57 16.15 -16.02 15.66
C SER A 57 15.76 -15.92 17.14
N GLY A 58 14.92 -16.85 17.61
CA GLY A 58 14.58 -16.97 19.02
C GLY A 58 15.71 -17.63 19.81
N LYS A 59 16.15 -17.00 20.91
CA LYS A 59 16.92 -17.69 21.95
C LYS A 59 15.91 -18.43 22.84
N ASN A 60 15.97 -19.76 22.89
CA ASN A 60 15.28 -20.51 23.93
C ASN A 60 15.81 -20.04 25.29
N VAL A 61 14.99 -19.29 26.03
CA VAL A 61 15.21 -19.05 27.46
C VAL A 61 14.62 -20.26 28.19
N ASN A 62 15.50 -21.22 28.51
CA ASN A 62 15.20 -22.29 29.47
C ASN A 62 15.12 -21.71 30.88
#